data_AF-M5RCU2-F1
#
_entry.id   AF-M5RCU2-F1
#
_cell.length_a   1.000
_cell.length_b   1.000
_cell.length_c   1.000
_cell.angle_alpha   90.00
_cell.angle_beta   90.00
_cell.angle_gamma   90.00
#
_symmetry.space_group_name_H-M   'P 1'
#
loop_
_entity.id
_entity.type
_entity.pdbx_description
1 polymer ?
#
loop_
_entity_poly.entity_id
_entity_poly.type
_entity_poly.pdbx_seq_one_letter_code
_entity_poly.pdbx_strand_id
1 'polypeptide(L)'
;MIEQVVDESMRGGFIVRTTMVRENRAYFHAERIEVPWTNKELDIKWEHFVSKLDPAAKETWTAIIKGPDAERAAAEMVATLYDASLDAFQPHTWMQRFNVFYQDYSRMHSQFENSS
;
A
#
# COMPACT_ATOMS: atom_id res chain seq x y z
N MET A 1 19.65 5.65 24.55
CA MET A 1 18.45 5.75 23.70
C MET A 1 18.96 5.94 22.28
N ILE A 2 18.47 5.16 21.32
CA ILE A 2 18.77 5.34 19.90
C ILE A 2 17.56 6.03 19.29
N GLU A 3 17.79 7.12 18.58
CA GLU A 3 16.75 7.88 17.89
C GLU A 3 17.08 7.89 16.39
N GLN A 4 16.09 7.58 15.56
CA GLN A 4 16.20 7.63 14.11
C GLN A 4 15.10 8.53 13.59
N VAL A 5 15.49 9.65 12.98
CA VAL A 5 14.55 10.53 12.27
C VAL A 5 14.18 9.87 10.95
N VAL A 6 12.88 9.79 10.67
CA VAL A 6 12.35 9.23 9.41
C VAL A 6 12.25 10.34 8.37
N ASP A 7 12.84 10.13 7.20
CA ASP A 7 12.76 11.03 6.06
C ASP A 7 12.13 10.36 4.82
N GLU A 8 12.00 11.11 3.72
CA GLU A 8 11.38 10.60 2.50
C GLU A 8 12.14 9.47 1.81
N SER A 9 13.46 9.37 2.01
CA SER A 9 14.27 8.29 1.42
C SER A 9 13.97 6.93 2.05
N MET A 10 13.38 6.93 3.26
CA MET A 10 13.00 5.73 4.01
C MET A 10 11.60 5.20 3.66
N ARG A 11 10.91 5.79 2.69
CA ARG A 11 9.60 5.32 2.20
C ARG A 11 9.72 3.89 1.64
N GLY A 12 8.69 3.08 1.86
CA GLY A 12 8.76 1.62 1.68
C GLY A 12 9.10 0.86 2.96
N GLY A 13 9.39 1.60 4.04
CA GLY A 13 9.70 1.05 5.36
C GLY A 13 11.15 0.59 5.48
N PHE A 14 11.55 0.27 6.70
CA PHE A 14 12.87 -0.28 7.00
C PHE A 14 12.78 -1.22 8.21
N ILE A 15 13.85 -1.98 8.46
CA ILE A 15 13.88 -2.97 9.54
C ILE A 15 15.00 -2.66 10.53
N VAL A 16 14.63 -2.37 11.77
CA VAL A 16 15.57 -2.19 12.88
C VAL A 16 15.91 -3.56 13.46
N ARG A 17 17.20 -3.87 13.55
CA ARG A 17 17.70 -5.13 14.11
C ARG A 17 18.59 -4.87 15.30
N THR A 18 18.29 -5.55 16.39
CA THR A 18 19.12 -5.52 17.60
C THR A 18 19.59 -6.94 17.90
N THR A 19 20.91 -7.08 18.04
CA THR A 19 21.55 -8.34 18.44
C THR A 19 22.28 -8.10 19.75
N MET A 20 22.03 -8.95 20.73
CA MET A 20 22.73 -8.93 22.01
C MET A 20 23.23 -10.33 22.32
N VAL A 21 24.49 -10.44 22.76
CA VAL A 21 25.05 -11.70 23.25
C VAL A 21 25.36 -11.55 24.74
N ARG A 22 24.81 -12.45 25.56
CA ARG A 22 25.07 -12.49 27.01
C ARG A 22 25.12 -13.94 27.46
N GLU A 23 26.10 -14.28 28.31
CA GLU A 23 26.24 -15.62 28.92
C GLU A 23 26.16 -16.75 27.86
N ASN A 24 26.82 -16.53 26.72
CA ASN A 24 26.84 -17.46 25.59
C ASN A 24 25.44 -17.77 24.99
N ARG A 25 24.53 -16.79 25.07
CA ARG A 25 23.21 -16.81 24.43
C ARG A 25 23.04 -15.55 23.59
N ALA A 26 22.58 -15.71 22.36
CA ALA A 26 22.21 -14.60 21.50
C ALA A 26 20.71 -14.30 21.61
N TYR A 27 20.40 -13.01 21.59
CA TYR A 27 19.07 -12.44 21.56
C TYR A 27 18.96 -11.63 20.28
N PHE A 28 17.97 -11.98 19.45
CA PHE A 28 17.71 -11.31 18.18
C PHE A 28 16.35 -10.65 18.25
N HIS A 29 16.31 -9.36 17.93
CA HIS A 29 15.08 -8.60 17.77
C HIS A 29 15.08 -7.94 16.39
N ALA A 30 13.97 -8.05 15.68
CA ALA A 30 13.77 -7.43 14.38
C ALA A 30 12.38 -6.80 14.35
N GLU A 31 12.33 -5.49 14.15
CA GLU A 31 11.09 -4.72 14.07
C GLU A 31 11.03 -4.01 12.72
N ARG A 32 9.89 -4.15 12.04
CA ARG A 32 9.61 -3.44 10.79
C ARG A 32 8.94 -2.11 11.13
N ILE A 33 9.52 -1.03 10.63
CA ILE A 33 8.92 0.31 10.68
C ILE A 33 8.32 0.60 9.30
N GLU A 34 7.01 0.83 9.26
CA GLU A 34 6.31 1.17 8.01
C GLU A 34 6.40 2.67 7.72
N VAL A 35 6.85 3.01 6.52
CA VAL A 35 6.89 4.39 6.03
C VAL A 35 6.14 4.42 4.69
N PRO A 36 4.82 4.71 4.69
CA PRO A 36 3.94 4.54 3.54
C PRO A 36 4.21 5.56 2.42
N TRP A 37 3.87 5.25 1.17
CA TRP A 37 4.02 6.17 0.01
C TRP A 37 2.88 7.19 -0.12
N THR A 38 2.55 7.90 0.97
CA THR A 38 1.40 8.83 1.01
C THR A 38 1.53 10.00 0.04
N ASN A 39 2.76 10.39 -0.31
CA ASN A 39 3.04 11.42 -1.33
C ASN A 39 2.82 10.94 -2.78
N LYS A 40 2.42 9.69 -2.98
CA LYS A 40 2.07 9.14 -4.30
C LYS A 40 0.64 8.59 -4.33
N GLU A 41 -0.12 8.80 -3.27
CA GLU A 41 -1.54 8.44 -3.24
C GLU A 41 -2.35 9.48 -4.03
N LEU A 42 -3.26 8.99 -4.88
CA LEU A 42 -4.20 9.82 -5.64
C LEU A 42 -5.58 9.74 -4.97
N ASP A 43 -6.21 10.88 -4.73
CA ASP A 43 -7.61 10.96 -4.29
C ASP A 43 -8.52 10.89 -5.52
N ILE A 44 -9.44 9.93 -5.54
CA ILE A 44 -10.36 9.69 -6.65
C ILE A 44 -11.79 9.86 -6.16
N LYS A 45 -12.50 10.79 -6.79
CA LYS A 45 -13.93 11.02 -6.54
C LYS A 45 -14.72 10.77 -7.80
N TRP A 46 -15.85 10.07 -7.65
CA TRP A 46 -16.74 9.76 -8.76
C TRP A 46 -17.96 10.66 -8.70
N GLU A 47 -18.23 11.34 -9.81
CA GLU A 47 -19.48 12.04 -10.07
C GLU A 47 -20.25 11.24 -11.12
N HIS A 48 -21.44 10.79 -10.73
CA HIS A 48 -22.32 10.02 -11.59
C HIS A 48 -23.53 10.85 -11.99
N PHE A 49 -23.75 10.96 -13.30
CA PHE A 49 -24.93 11.64 -13.84
C PHE A 49 -25.84 10.64 -14.53
N VAL A 50 -26.98 10.34 -13.91
CA VAL A 50 -28.05 9.54 -14.52
C VAL A 50 -29.09 10.46 -15.14
N SER A 51 -29.08 10.58 -16.46
CA SER A 51 -30.23 11.12 -17.19
C SER A 51 -31.30 10.03 -17.28
N LYS A 52 -32.20 9.98 -16.29
CA LYS A 52 -33.30 9.00 -16.21
C LYS A 52 -34.34 9.25 -17.31
N LEU A 53 -34.10 8.82 -18.54
CA LEU A 53 -35.15 8.86 -19.55
C LEU A 53 -35.38 7.58 -20.36
N ASP A 54 -34.47 6.61 -20.44
CA ASP A 54 -34.77 5.35 -21.17
C ASP A 54 -33.91 4.14 -20.73
N PRO A 55 -34.43 2.90 -20.83
CA PRO A 55 -33.62 1.69 -20.78
C PRO A 55 -32.51 1.72 -21.85
N ALA A 56 -31.31 1.24 -21.52
CA ALA A 56 -30.11 1.33 -22.37
C ALA A 56 -29.62 2.77 -22.66
N ALA A 57 -29.99 3.74 -21.81
CA ALA A 57 -29.45 5.10 -21.88
C ALA A 57 -27.93 5.10 -21.69
N LYS A 58 -27.26 6.00 -22.40
CA LYS A 58 -25.83 6.25 -22.22
C LYS A 58 -25.60 6.90 -20.85
N GLU A 59 -24.83 6.23 -20.01
CA GLU A 59 -24.36 6.78 -18.74
C GLU A 59 -23.02 7.47 -18.91
N THR A 60 -22.82 8.57 -18.18
CA THR A 60 -21.54 9.27 -18.12
C THR A 60 -21.07 9.31 -16.68
N TRP A 61 -19.86 8.79 -16.47
CA TRP A 61 -19.18 8.77 -15.20
C TRP A 61 -17.99 9.72 -15.28
N THR A 62 -17.91 10.66 -14.36
CA THR A 62 -16.79 11.62 -14.28
C THR A 62 -15.93 11.28 -13.09
N ALA A 63 -14.65 11.00 -13.32
CA ALA A 63 -13.66 10.81 -12.25
C ALA A 63 -12.88 12.11 -12.04
N ILE A 64 -12.89 12.61 -10.81
CA ILE A 64 -12.06 13.72 -10.36
C ILE A 64 -10.86 13.12 -9.62
N ILE A 65 -9.67 13.29 -10.18
CA ILE A 65 -8.40 12.78 -9.62
C ILE A 65 -7.58 13.96 -9.11
N LYS A 66 -7.10 13.86 -7.87
CA LYS A 66 -6.23 14.86 -7.25
C LYS A 66 -4.97 14.21 -6.71
N GLY A 67 -3.83 14.89 -6.90
CA GLY A 67 -2.58 14.52 -6.24
C GLY A 67 -2.53 14.97 -4.77
N PRO A 68 -1.49 14.56 -4.03
CA PRO A 68 -1.30 14.93 -2.63
C PRO A 68 -1.23 16.45 -2.41
N ASP A 69 -0.68 17.19 -3.37
CA ASP A 69 -0.56 18.66 -3.32
C ASP A 69 -1.80 19.38 -3.85
N ALA A 70 -2.93 18.67 -4.00
CA ALA A 70 -4.18 19.15 -4.58
C ALA A 70 -4.10 19.66 -6.04
N GLU A 71 -2.96 19.47 -6.71
CA GLU A 71 -2.77 19.77 -8.12
C GLU A 71 -3.33 18.67 -9.03
N ARG A 72 -3.65 19.05 -10.27
CA ARG A 72 -4.05 18.10 -11.31
C ARG A 72 -2.84 17.26 -11.69
N ALA A 73 -2.84 15.99 -11.28
CA ALA A 73 -1.82 15.03 -11.69
C ALA A 73 -2.16 14.48 -13.09
N ALA A 74 -1.14 14.30 -13.94
CA ALA A 74 -1.27 13.44 -15.10
C ALA A 74 -1.52 12.01 -14.60
N ALA A 75 -2.64 11.41 -15.01
CA ALA A 75 -3.05 10.09 -14.55
C ALA A 75 -3.42 9.21 -15.75
N GLU A 76 -2.91 7.98 -15.75
CA GLU A 76 -3.38 6.91 -16.62
C GLU A 76 -4.37 6.06 -15.81
N MET A 77 -5.54 5.73 -16.40
CA MET A 77 -6.57 4.95 -15.71
C MET A 77 -7.01 3.74 -16.52
N VAL A 78 -7.38 2.69 -15.79
CA VAL A 78 -8.13 1.54 -16.29
C VAL A 78 -9.34 1.38 -15.39
N ALA A 79 -10.52 1.21 -16.00
CA ALA A 79 -11.78 0.99 -15.28
C ALA A 79 -12.25 -0.45 -15.47
N THR A 80 -12.95 -0.99 -14.47
CA THR A 80 -13.60 -2.30 -14.53
C THR A 80 -15.01 -2.17 -13.93
N LEU A 81 -15.98 -2.81 -14.56
CA LEU A 81 -17.36 -2.87 -14.08
C LEU A 81 -17.65 -4.29 -13.57
N TYR A 82 -18.35 -4.39 -12.44
CA TYR A 82 -18.66 -5.66 -11.77
C TYR A 82 -20.08 -5.64 -11.20
N ASP A 83 -20.74 -6.79 -11.28
CA ASP A 83 -22.05 -7.00 -10.67
C ASP A 83 -21.90 -7.51 -9.23
N ALA A 84 -22.26 -6.66 -8.27
CA ALA A 84 -22.17 -6.97 -6.84
C ALA A 84 -23.03 -8.16 -6.41
N SER A 85 -24.02 -8.59 -7.20
CA SER A 85 -24.81 -9.79 -6.88
C SER A 85 -24.00 -11.08 -6.93
N LEU A 86 -22.89 -11.11 -7.66
CA LEU A 86 -22.01 -12.28 -7.78
C LEU A 86 -21.27 -12.62 -6.47
N ASP A 87 -21.09 -11.65 -5.58
CA ASP A 87 -20.49 -11.86 -4.26
C ASP A 87 -21.28 -12.85 -3.39
N ALA A 88 -22.58 -13.03 -3.67
CA ALA A 88 -23.42 -14.03 -3.00
C ALA A 88 -22.99 -15.47 -3.30
N PHE A 89 -22.34 -15.71 -4.44
CA PHE A 89 -21.87 -17.03 -4.86
C PHE A 89 -20.38 -17.22 -4.60
N GLN A 90 -19.58 -16.18 -4.78
CA GLN A 90 -18.15 -16.19 -4.51
C GLN A 90 -17.67 -14.79 -4.11
N PRO A 91 -17.18 -14.60 -2.87
CA PRO A 91 -16.66 -13.30 -2.44
C PRO A 91 -15.54 -12.81 -3.35
N HIS A 92 -15.69 -11.61 -3.92
CA HIS A 92 -14.67 -10.95 -4.71
C HIS A 92 -13.89 -9.94 -3.87
N THR A 93 -12.57 -9.93 -4.00
CA THR A 93 -11.70 -8.94 -3.34
C THR A 93 -10.93 -8.16 -4.39
N TRP A 94 -11.18 -6.86 -4.42
CA TRP A 94 -10.48 -5.94 -5.31
C TRP A 94 -9.04 -5.70 -4.88
N MET A 95 -8.15 -5.55 -5.86
CA MET A 95 -6.78 -5.10 -5.61
C MET A 95 -6.83 -3.67 -5.07
N GLN A 96 -6.45 -3.50 -3.81
CA GLN A 96 -6.55 -2.20 -3.12
C GLN A 96 -5.49 -1.20 -3.58
N ARG A 97 -4.31 -1.67 -3.99
CA ARG A 97 -3.16 -0.84 -4.37
C ARG A 97 -2.32 -1.57 -5.40
N PHE A 98 -1.71 -0.82 -6.31
CA PHE A 98 -0.62 -1.32 -7.14
C PHE A 98 0.64 -1.48 -6.29
N ASN A 99 1.22 -2.68 -6.23
CA ASN A 99 2.48 -2.92 -5.54
C ASN A 99 3.68 -2.52 -6.43
N VAL A 100 3.68 -1.27 -6.88
CA VAL A 100 4.69 -0.73 -7.81
C VAL A 100 5.77 0.09 -7.11
N PHE A 101 5.50 0.52 -5.88
CA PHE A 101 6.45 1.28 -5.09
C PHE A 101 7.33 0.36 -4.26
N TYR A 102 8.58 0.78 -4.03
CA TYR A 102 9.53 0.02 -3.24
C TYR A 102 8.97 -0.29 -1.85
N GLN A 103 9.19 -1.52 -1.40
CA GLN A 103 8.92 -1.97 -0.05
C GLN A 103 10.15 -2.73 0.44
N ASP A 104 10.71 -2.32 1.57
CA ASP A 104 11.78 -3.09 2.19
C ASP A 104 11.21 -4.44 2.66
N TYR A 105 12.02 -5.49 2.66
CA TYR A 105 11.65 -6.81 3.18
C TYR A 105 12.89 -7.52 3.73
N SER A 106 12.74 -8.26 4.83
CA SER A 106 13.86 -9.05 5.36
C SER A 106 13.99 -10.36 4.60
N ARG A 107 15.16 -10.61 4.01
CA ARG A 107 15.59 -11.97 3.60
C ARG A 107 16.60 -12.59 4.57
N MET A 108 16.94 -11.87 5.64
CA MET A 108 17.98 -12.28 6.56
C MET A 108 17.40 -13.17 7.66
N HIS A 109 17.99 -14.34 7.83
CA HIS A 109 17.75 -15.23 8.96
C HIS A 109 18.97 -15.20 9.89
N SER A 110 18.76 -14.84 11.15
CA SER A 110 19.83 -14.81 12.16
C SER A 110 19.92 -16.15 12.85
N GLN A 111 21.10 -16.76 12.81
CA GLN A 111 21.44 -17.94 13.60
C GLN A 111 22.62 -17.61 14.51
N PHE A 112 22.62 -18.20 15.70
CA PHE A 112 23.74 -18.14 16.63
C PHE A 112 24.37 -19.52 16.69
N GLU A 113 25.59 -19.64 16.17
CA GLU A 113 26.34 -20.89 16.23
C GLU A 113 27.19 -20.92 17.50
N ASN A 114 26.82 -21.84 18.40
CA ASN A 114 27.58 -22.16 19.60
C ASN A 114 27.46 -23.67 19.84
N SER A 115 27.96 -24.42 18.86
CA SER A 115 28.12 -25.86 18.92
C SER A 115 29.61 -26.16 19.06
N SER A 116 30.02 -26.50 20.28
CA SER A 116 31.27 -27.21 20.57
C SER A 116 30.91 -28.48 21.33
#